data_AF-A0A849QJX6-F1
#
_entry.id   AF-A0A849QJX6-F1
#
_cell.length_a   1.000
_cell.length_b   1.000
_cell.length_c   1.000
_cell.angle_alpha   90.00
_cell.angle_beta   90.00
_cell.angle_gamma   90.00
#
_symmetry.space_group_name_H-M   'P 1'
#
loop_
_entity.id
_entity.type
_entity.pdbx_description
1 polymer ?
#
loop_
_entity_poly.entity_id
_entity_poly.type
_entity_poly.pdbx_seq_one_letter_code
_entity_poly.pdbx_strand_id
1 'polypeptide(L)'
;MKVVTVTFSDEQYNILKKMRIAGDTDEEKLKSIFLEYASMRRDVQIEYEFYKRKLVWDKVMRILEMVWEAYEDGEDIEDVVARWSIEKIEAIEHILREYMIVTPPDKNWTYFPTHKFRLRWKRLFNQLIHEYPEMYEYSAACAATIYLVDEFSMESLSNEELRDDTILLCEGWFFAMAECAVTARKFMKTKRLYG
;
A
#
# COMPACT_ATOMS: atom_id res chain seq x y z
N MET A 1 15.36 7.71 20.06
CA MET A 1 13.94 7.88 20.44
C MET A 1 13.75 9.31 20.91
N LYS A 2 12.80 10.08 20.36
CA LYS A 2 12.50 11.44 20.85
C LYS A 2 11.37 11.34 21.88
N VAL A 3 11.58 11.89 23.08
CA VAL A 3 10.59 11.92 24.15
C VAL A 3 9.82 13.23 24.07
N VAL A 4 8.49 13.14 24.01
CA VAL A 4 7.59 14.30 24.09
C VAL A 4 6.84 14.19 25.40
N THR A 5 7.03 15.17 26.28
CA THR A 5 6.27 15.27 27.54
C THR A 5 5.13 16.25 27.34
N VAL A 6 3.91 15.82 27.62
CA VAL A 6 2.70 16.65 27.55
C VAL A 6 2.14 16.81 28.95
N THR A 7 1.90 18.05 29.37
CA THR A 7 1.32 18.36 30.68
C THR A 7 -0.14 18.73 30.52
N PHE A 8 -1.01 18.07 31.27
CA PHE A 8 -2.45 18.33 31.31
C PHE A 8 -2.84 18.96 32.65
N SER A 9 -3.90 19.77 32.64
CA SER A 9 -4.64 20.05 33.87
C SER A 9 -5.39 18.80 34.34
N ASP A 10 -5.77 18.76 35.63
CA ASP A 10 -6.55 17.64 36.18
C ASP A 10 -7.86 17.40 35.40
N GLU A 11 -8.49 18.48 34.92
CA GLU A 11 -9.70 18.40 34.12
C GLU A 11 -9.42 17.78 32.74
N GLN A 12 -8.38 18.24 32.05
CA GLN A 12 -7.97 17.69 30.74
C GLN A 12 -7.58 16.21 30.84
N TYR A 13 -6.87 15.83 31.91
CA TYR A 13 -6.49 14.45 32.14
C TYR A 13 -7.71 13.56 32.44
N ASN A 14 -8.69 14.07 33.19
CA ASN A 14 -9.95 13.37 33.44
C ASN A 14 -10.79 13.21 32.17
N ILE A 15 -10.76 14.17 31.24
CA ILE A 15 -11.39 14.04 29.93
C ILE A 15 -10.72 12.89 29.17
N LEU A 16 -9.39 12.90 29.03
CA LEU A 16 -8.62 11.85 28.32
C LEU A 16 -8.96 10.45 28.84
N LYS A 17 -9.02 10.27 30.17
CA LYS A 17 -9.39 8.98 30.78
C LYS A 17 -10.76 8.46 30.36
N LYS A 18 -11.73 9.37 30.19
CA LYS A 18 -13.12 9.05 29.84
C LYS A 18 -13.34 8.89 28.33
N MET A 19 -12.41 9.30 27.49
CA MET A 19 -12.56 9.17 26.04
C MET A 19 -12.53 7.70 25.62
N ARG A 20 -13.52 7.30 24.81
CA ARG A 20 -13.59 6.01 24.10
C ARG A 20 -13.00 6.19 22.70
N ILE A 21 -11.68 6.18 22.63
CA ILE A 21 -10.90 6.21 21.37
C ILE A 21 -10.07 4.94 21.30
N ALA A 22 -9.54 4.62 20.12
CA ALA A 22 -8.64 3.48 19.94
C ALA A 22 -7.41 3.59 20.85
N GLY A 23 -7.12 2.55 21.63
CA GLY A 23 -6.00 2.47 22.58
C GLY A 23 -6.44 2.12 24.01
N ASP A 24 -5.75 1.15 24.60
CA ASP A 24 -6.00 0.69 25.98
C ASP A 24 -5.23 1.50 27.01
N THR A 25 -4.18 2.20 26.58
CA THR A 25 -3.33 3.05 27.42
C THR A 25 -3.53 4.55 27.15
N ASP A 26 -3.22 5.40 28.15
CA ASP A 26 -3.25 6.86 27.99
C ASP A 26 -2.31 7.34 26.86
N GLU A 27 -1.17 6.65 26.67
CA GLU A 27 -0.21 6.93 25.60
C GLU A 27 -0.82 6.70 24.21
N GLU A 28 -1.48 5.55 24.02
CA GLU A 28 -2.12 5.21 22.75
C GLU A 28 -3.26 6.17 22.42
N LYS A 29 -4.06 6.56 23.43
CA LYS A 29 -5.11 7.57 23.26
C LYS A 29 -4.54 8.91 22.81
N LEU A 30 -3.45 9.36 23.43
CA LEU A 30 -2.77 10.61 23.03
C LEU A 30 -2.20 10.53 21.63
N LYS A 31 -1.58 9.41 21.26
CA LYS A 31 -1.11 9.17 19.90
C LYS A 31 -2.28 9.19 18.90
N SER A 32 -3.40 8.54 19.23
CA SER A 32 -4.60 8.55 18.38
C SER A 32 -5.13 9.96 18.16
N ILE A 33 -5.27 10.76 19.22
CA ILE A 33 -5.73 12.16 19.12
C ILE A 33 -4.77 13.00 18.28
N PHE A 34 -3.45 12.86 18.49
CA PHE A 34 -2.46 13.59 17.72
C PHE A 34 -2.51 13.22 16.23
N LEU A 35 -2.67 11.94 15.91
CA LEU A 35 -2.80 11.47 14.54
C LEU A 35 -4.09 11.93 13.88
N GLU A 36 -5.20 11.93 14.62
CA GLU A 36 -6.46 12.48 14.15
C GLU A 36 -6.32 13.99 13.85
N TYR A 37 -5.70 14.75 14.75
CA TYR A 37 -5.43 16.17 14.53
C TYR A 37 -4.50 16.41 13.32
N ALA A 38 -3.42 15.63 13.20
CA ALA A 38 -2.49 15.71 12.08
C ALA A 38 -3.18 15.39 10.74
N SER A 39 -4.11 14.42 10.72
CA SER A 39 -4.87 14.05 9.52
C SER A 39 -5.73 15.18 8.96
N MET A 40 -6.08 16.17 9.78
CA MET A 40 -6.90 17.32 9.39
C MET A 40 -6.06 18.50 8.89
N ARG A 41 -4.73 18.44 9.02
CA ARG A 41 -3.84 19.55 8.71
C ARG A 41 -3.15 19.38 7.36
N ARG A 42 -3.48 20.26 6.42
CA ARG A 42 -2.89 20.26 5.06
C ARG A 42 -1.38 20.45 5.05
N ASP A 43 -0.83 21.21 6.01
CA ASP A 43 0.58 21.58 6.04
C ASP A 43 1.50 20.47 6.58
N VAL A 44 0.95 19.42 7.19
CA VAL A 44 1.69 18.23 7.64
C VAL A 44 1.16 16.94 6.99
N GLN A 45 0.32 17.05 5.95
CA GLN A 45 -0.32 15.89 5.34
C GLN A 45 0.71 14.89 4.80
N ILE A 46 1.81 15.37 4.22
CA ILE A 46 2.82 14.50 3.62
C ILE A 46 3.51 13.66 4.70
N GLU A 47 3.89 14.30 5.81
CA GLU A 47 4.51 13.66 6.98
C GLU A 47 3.54 12.71 7.67
N TYR A 48 2.26 13.07 7.76
CA TYR A 48 1.21 12.21 8.30
C TYR A 48 1.03 10.93 7.46
N GLU A 49 0.92 11.06 6.13
CA GLU A 49 0.81 9.90 5.24
C GLU A 49 2.04 9.01 5.31
N PHE A 50 3.24 9.60 5.40
CA PHE A 50 4.49 8.86 5.60
C PHE A 50 4.48 8.08 6.93
N TYR A 51 4.07 8.74 8.01
CA TYR A 51 4.00 8.10 9.33
C TYR A 51 2.95 6.98 9.36
N LYS A 52 1.77 7.20 8.77
CA LYS A 52 0.71 6.18 8.68
C LYS A 52 1.21 4.93 7.97
N ARG A 53 1.95 5.09 6.86
CA ARG A 53 2.60 3.96 6.18
C ARG A 53 3.58 3.23 7.08
N LYS A 54 4.44 3.97 7.78
CA LYS A 54 5.42 3.38 8.69
C LYS A 54 4.79 2.53 9.79
N LEU A 55 3.60 2.90 10.29
CA LEU A 55 2.90 2.13 11.32
C LEU A 55 2.49 0.73 10.85
N VAL A 56 2.19 0.57 9.56
CA VAL A 56 1.75 -0.72 9.00
C VAL A 56 2.84 -1.38 8.14
N TRP A 57 4.06 -0.84 8.15
CA TRP A 57 5.15 -1.33 7.31
C TRP A 57 5.49 -2.80 7.58
N ASP A 58 5.51 -3.21 8.84
CA ASP A 58 5.79 -4.61 9.21
C ASP A 58 4.67 -5.56 8.72
N LYS A 59 3.43 -5.09 8.58
CA LYS A 59 2.35 -5.85 7.91
C LYS A 59 2.64 -5.96 6.42
N VAL A 60 2.98 -4.85 5.76
CA VAL A 60 3.29 -4.82 4.32
C VAL A 60 4.47 -5.71 3.98
N MET A 61 5.55 -5.69 4.76
CA MET A 61 6.73 -6.52 4.53
C MET A 61 6.41 -8.02 4.67
N ARG A 62 5.59 -8.42 5.65
CA ARG A 62 5.15 -9.80 5.79
C ARG A 62 4.31 -10.27 4.59
N ILE A 63 3.39 -9.44 4.11
CA ILE A 63 2.61 -9.78 2.90
C ILE A 63 3.52 -9.83 1.68
N LEU A 64 4.52 -8.95 1.60
CA LEU A 64 5.51 -8.96 0.52
C LEU A 64 6.34 -10.25 0.52
N GLU A 65 6.74 -10.75 1.69
CA GLU A 65 7.38 -12.07 1.84
C GLU A 65 6.46 -13.17 1.31
N MET A 66 5.18 -13.20 1.72
CA MET A 66 4.20 -14.16 1.21
C MET A 66 4.00 -14.07 -0.32
N VAL A 67 4.11 -12.88 -0.89
CA VAL A 67 4.07 -12.68 -2.36
C VAL A 67 5.27 -13.38 -2.99
N TRP A 68 6.48 -13.15 -2.49
CA TRP A 68 7.70 -13.76 -3.04
C TRP A 68 7.76 -15.28 -2.83
N GLU A 69 7.30 -15.79 -1.70
CA GLU A 69 7.16 -17.23 -1.46
C GLU A 69 6.31 -17.90 -2.55
N ALA A 70 5.24 -17.25 -3.01
CA ALA A 70 4.41 -17.77 -4.10
C ALA A 70 5.16 -17.91 -5.43
N TYR A 71 6.20 -17.10 -5.67
CA TYR A 71 7.09 -17.22 -6.84
C TYR A 71 8.14 -18.31 -6.66
N GLU A 72 8.59 -18.58 -5.42
CA GLU A 72 9.60 -19.60 -5.12
C GLU A 72 9.03 -21.03 -5.18
N ASP A 73 7.73 -21.21 -4.93
CA ASP A 73 7.05 -22.52 -4.96
C ASP A 73 6.86 -23.12 -6.37
N GLY A 74 7.39 -22.50 -7.44
CA GLY A 74 7.27 -22.96 -8.82
C GLY A 74 8.56 -23.54 -9.41
N GLU A 75 8.48 -24.70 -10.07
CA GLU A 75 9.60 -25.25 -10.87
C GLU A 75 9.93 -24.38 -12.11
N ASP A 76 8.96 -23.57 -12.57
CA ASP A 76 9.11 -22.57 -13.62
C ASP A 76 8.82 -21.16 -13.03
N ILE A 77 9.76 -20.23 -13.22
CA ILE A 77 9.76 -18.84 -12.73
C ILE A 77 8.68 -17.97 -13.40
N GLU A 78 7.91 -18.50 -14.35
CA GLU A 78 6.99 -17.70 -15.17
C GLU A 78 5.56 -17.69 -14.62
N ASP A 79 5.13 -16.48 -14.24
CA ASP A 79 3.74 -16.00 -14.02
C ASP A 79 2.90 -16.82 -13.01
N VAL A 80 2.83 -16.37 -11.75
CA VAL A 80 2.10 -17.08 -10.67
C VAL A 80 0.62 -17.24 -11.01
N VAL A 81 0.01 -16.20 -11.58
CA VAL A 81 -1.40 -16.20 -12.00
C VAL A 81 -1.68 -17.27 -13.06
N ALA A 82 -0.72 -17.62 -13.91
CA ALA A 82 -0.91 -18.65 -14.93
C ALA A 82 -1.17 -20.05 -14.34
N ARG A 83 -0.78 -20.28 -13.08
CA ARG A 83 -1.04 -21.52 -12.34
C ARG A 83 -2.40 -21.53 -11.63
N TRP A 84 -3.10 -20.40 -11.57
CA TRP A 84 -4.39 -20.31 -10.88
C TRP A 84 -5.54 -20.77 -11.77
N SER A 85 -6.57 -21.35 -11.14
CA SER A 85 -7.79 -21.68 -11.86
C SER A 85 -8.55 -20.39 -12.22
N ILE A 86 -9.35 -20.46 -13.29
CA ILE A 86 -10.19 -19.33 -13.72
C ILE A 86 -11.13 -18.90 -12.58
N GLU A 87 -11.68 -19.85 -11.84
CA GLU A 87 -12.57 -19.57 -10.71
C GLU A 87 -11.87 -18.78 -9.60
N LYS A 88 -10.59 -19.07 -9.34
CA LYS A 88 -9.79 -18.30 -8.38
C LYS A 88 -9.59 -16.86 -8.89
N ILE A 89 -9.23 -16.70 -10.16
CA ILE A 89 -9.04 -15.37 -10.76
C ILE A 89 -10.35 -14.56 -10.70
N GLU A 90 -11.47 -15.16 -11.09
CA GLU A 90 -12.79 -14.51 -11.05
C GLU A 90 -13.23 -14.12 -9.64
N ALA A 91 -12.93 -14.94 -8.63
CA ALA A 91 -13.22 -14.63 -7.24
C ALA A 91 -12.42 -13.41 -6.75
N ILE A 92 -11.12 -13.35 -7.07
CA ILE A 92 -10.26 -12.21 -6.73
C ILE A 92 -10.75 -10.94 -7.45
N GLU A 93 -11.03 -11.04 -8.76
CA GLU A 93 -11.58 -9.90 -9.51
C GLU A 93 -12.92 -9.41 -8.94
N HIS A 94 -13.78 -10.31 -8.47
CA HIS A 94 -15.03 -9.94 -7.84
C HIS A 94 -14.80 -9.07 -6.60
N ILE A 95 -13.91 -9.50 -5.71
CA ILE A 95 -13.51 -8.74 -4.51
C ILE A 95 -12.94 -7.36 -4.91
N LEU A 96 -11.99 -7.33 -5.85
CA LEU A 96 -11.39 -6.08 -6.32
C LEU A 96 -12.42 -5.12 -6.95
N ARG A 97 -13.48 -5.64 -7.57
CA ARG A 97 -14.61 -4.84 -8.08
C ARG A 97 -15.47 -4.26 -6.97
N GLU A 98 -15.76 -5.04 -5.92
CA GLU A 98 -16.54 -4.57 -4.77
C GLU A 98 -15.90 -3.35 -4.11
N TYR A 99 -14.56 -3.33 -4.02
CA TYR A 99 -13.81 -2.19 -3.49
C TYR A 99 -13.48 -1.10 -4.52
N MET A 100 -14.03 -1.18 -5.74
CA MET A 100 -13.79 -0.23 -6.84
C MET A 100 -12.29 -0.07 -7.20
N ILE A 101 -11.49 -1.12 -7.00
CA ILE A 101 -10.06 -1.14 -7.33
C ILE A 101 -9.89 -1.37 -8.83
N VAL A 102 -10.69 -2.27 -9.41
CA VAL A 102 -10.74 -2.53 -10.85
C VAL A 102 -12.09 -2.14 -11.45
N THR A 103 -12.11 -1.84 -12.75
CA THR A 103 -13.34 -1.60 -13.50
C THR A 103 -14.07 -2.92 -13.74
N PRO A 104 -15.40 -2.87 -13.98
CA PRO A 104 -16.10 -4.01 -14.55
C PRO A 104 -15.40 -4.48 -15.83
N PRO A 105 -15.43 -5.79 -16.13
CA PRO A 105 -14.87 -6.31 -17.36
C PRO A 105 -15.55 -5.65 -18.57
N ASP A 106 -14.76 -5.31 -19.57
CA ASP A 106 -15.30 -4.88 -20.86
C ASP A 106 -15.83 -6.08 -21.67
N LYS A 107 -16.19 -5.84 -22.95
CA LYS A 107 -16.70 -6.91 -23.83
C LYS A 107 -15.67 -8.03 -24.09
N ASN A 108 -14.40 -7.79 -23.80
CA ASN A 108 -13.30 -8.74 -23.97
C ASN A 108 -12.89 -9.38 -22.63
N TRP A 109 -13.74 -9.31 -21.60
CA TRP A 109 -13.45 -9.81 -20.25
C TRP A 109 -12.18 -9.23 -19.64
N THR A 110 -11.75 -8.05 -20.09
CA THR A 110 -10.55 -7.41 -19.59
C THR A 110 -10.94 -6.45 -18.47
N TYR A 111 -10.45 -6.69 -17.25
CA TYR A 111 -10.54 -5.74 -16.15
C TYR A 111 -9.37 -4.76 -16.20
N PHE A 112 -9.52 -3.55 -15.66
CA PHE A 112 -8.43 -2.57 -15.57
C PHE A 112 -8.45 -1.91 -14.20
N PRO A 113 -7.30 -1.65 -13.56
CA PRO A 113 -7.28 -0.85 -12.34
C PRO A 113 -7.88 0.53 -12.61
N THR A 114 -8.76 1.00 -11.71
CA THR A 114 -9.49 2.26 -11.90
C THR A 114 -8.54 3.44 -11.98
N HIS A 115 -8.96 4.54 -12.64
CA HIS A 115 -8.15 5.75 -12.73
C HIS A 115 -7.72 6.27 -11.36
N LYS A 116 -8.63 6.24 -10.37
CA LYS A 116 -8.36 6.66 -8.99
C LYS A 116 -7.25 5.78 -8.37
N PHE A 117 -7.36 4.46 -8.48
CA PHE A 117 -6.36 3.54 -7.96
C PHE A 117 -5.00 3.74 -8.63
N ARG A 118 -4.95 3.77 -9.96
CA ARG A 118 -3.69 3.96 -10.72
C ARG A 118 -2.98 5.27 -10.39
N LEU A 119 -3.72 6.37 -10.22
CA LEU A 119 -3.13 7.66 -9.89
C LEU A 119 -2.46 7.64 -8.50
N ARG A 120 -3.14 7.02 -7.52
CA ARG A 120 -2.60 6.84 -6.17
C ARG A 120 -1.40 5.89 -6.18
N TRP A 121 -1.50 4.79 -6.92
CA TRP A 121 -0.44 3.81 -7.07
C TRP A 121 0.83 4.45 -7.64
N LYS A 122 0.73 5.21 -8.74
CA LYS A 122 1.89 5.92 -9.32
C LYS A 122 2.56 6.87 -8.34
N ARG A 123 1.77 7.59 -7.54
CA ARG A 123 2.31 8.50 -6.52
C ARG A 123 3.04 7.72 -5.44
N LEU A 124 2.40 6.68 -4.91
CA LEU A 124 2.94 5.87 -3.82
C LEU A 124 4.19 5.10 -4.25
N PHE A 125 4.17 4.45 -5.41
CA PHE A 125 5.33 3.76 -5.98
C PHE A 125 6.56 4.67 -6.08
N ASN A 126 6.38 5.89 -6.58
CA ASN A 126 7.48 6.86 -6.67
C ASN A 126 7.97 7.33 -5.30
N GLN A 127 7.06 7.46 -4.32
CA GLN A 127 7.43 7.76 -2.93
C GLN A 127 8.24 6.62 -2.33
N LEU A 128 7.79 5.37 -2.45
CA LEU A 128 8.48 4.20 -1.91
C LEU A 128 9.88 4.03 -2.48
N ILE A 129 10.08 4.22 -3.79
CA ILE A 129 11.43 4.12 -4.37
C ILE A 129 12.35 5.26 -3.91
N HIS A 130 11.79 6.41 -3.53
CA HIS A 130 12.60 7.50 -2.96
C HIS A 130 12.90 7.26 -1.48
N GLU A 131 11.92 6.78 -0.72
CA GLU A 131 12.03 6.49 0.72
C GLU A 131 12.93 5.26 1.00
N TYR A 132 12.89 4.26 0.11
CA TYR A 132 13.62 2.99 0.21
C TYR A 132 14.40 2.73 -1.08
N PRO A 133 15.55 3.42 -1.30
CA PRO A 133 16.30 3.34 -2.55
C PRO A 133 16.91 1.96 -2.84
N GLU A 134 17.10 1.14 -1.81
CA GLU A 134 17.61 -0.24 -1.92
C GLU A 134 16.51 -1.25 -2.28
N MET A 135 15.23 -0.83 -2.26
CA MET A 135 14.12 -1.71 -2.61
C MET A 135 14.04 -1.88 -4.12
N TYR A 136 14.03 -3.14 -4.57
CA TYR A 136 13.87 -3.48 -5.98
C TYR A 136 12.52 -2.98 -6.53
N GLU A 137 12.47 -2.59 -7.81
CA GLU A 137 11.28 -1.96 -8.39
C GLU A 137 10.02 -2.84 -8.32
N TYR A 138 10.11 -4.15 -8.49
CA TYR A 138 8.95 -5.03 -8.35
C TYR A 138 8.50 -5.17 -6.91
N SER A 139 9.44 -5.21 -5.96
CA SER A 139 9.10 -5.16 -4.53
C SER A 139 8.40 -3.86 -4.16
N ALA A 140 8.86 -2.72 -4.69
CA ALA A 140 8.21 -1.42 -4.49
C ALA A 140 6.83 -1.36 -5.16
N ALA A 141 6.66 -2.00 -6.32
CA ALA A 141 5.37 -2.14 -7.00
C ALA A 141 4.38 -2.94 -6.15
N CYS A 142 4.79 -4.11 -5.65
CA CYS A 142 3.99 -4.95 -4.76
C CYS A 142 3.66 -4.22 -3.46
N ALA A 143 4.63 -3.60 -2.79
CA ALA A 143 4.39 -2.83 -1.57
C ALA A 143 3.38 -1.70 -1.78
N ALA A 144 3.49 -0.95 -2.88
CA ALA A 144 2.51 0.09 -3.24
C ALA A 144 1.11 -0.50 -3.47
N THR A 145 1.03 -1.66 -4.11
CA THR A 145 -0.24 -2.37 -4.33
C THR A 145 -0.85 -2.82 -3.00
N ILE A 146 -0.07 -3.49 -2.13
CA ILE A 146 -0.52 -3.96 -0.80
C ILE A 146 -1.09 -2.79 0.01
N TYR A 147 -0.35 -1.68 0.13
CA TYR A 147 -0.82 -0.49 0.86
C TYR A 147 -2.18 0.01 0.34
N LEU A 148 -2.37 0.05 -0.98
CA LEU A 148 -3.58 0.62 -1.57
C LEU A 148 -4.75 -0.35 -1.57
N VAL A 149 -4.51 -1.65 -1.77
CA VAL A 149 -5.57 -2.66 -1.67
C VAL A 149 -6.10 -2.67 -0.23
N ASP A 150 -5.22 -2.72 0.77
CA ASP A 150 -5.58 -2.67 2.19
C ASP A 150 -6.33 -1.39 2.55
N GLU A 151 -5.91 -0.24 2.01
CA GLU A 151 -6.60 1.03 2.25
C GLU A 151 -7.98 1.10 1.57
N PHE A 152 -8.10 0.65 0.32
CA PHE A 152 -9.38 0.66 -0.41
C PHE A 152 -10.37 -0.36 0.17
N SER A 153 -9.86 -1.47 0.72
CA SER A 153 -10.68 -2.46 1.41
C SER A 153 -11.00 -2.12 2.86
N MET A 154 -10.60 -0.93 3.32
CA MET A 154 -10.78 -0.51 4.72
C MET A 154 -10.22 -1.52 5.73
N GLU A 155 -9.08 -2.13 5.39
CA GLU A 155 -8.36 -3.11 6.21
C GLU A 155 -9.18 -4.37 6.54
N SER A 156 -10.18 -4.70 5.71
CA SER A 156 -11.08 -5.84 5.93
C SER A 156 -10.59 -7.16 5.35
N LEU A 157 -9.56 -7.12 4.49
CA LEU A 157 -9.00 -8.30 3.84
C LEU A 157 -7.97 -9.00 4.73
N SER A 158 -7.95 -10.33 4.65
CA SER A 158 -6.90 -11.18 5.22
C SER A 158 -5.56 -10.97 4.53
N ASN A 159 -4.47 -11.46 5.15
CA ASN A 159 -3.14 -11.36 4.55
C ASN A 159 -3.04 -12.19 3.26
N GLU A 160 -3.73 -13.33 3.19
CA GLU A 160 -3.80 -14.20 2.02
C GLU A 160 -4.56 -13.54 0.86
N GLU A 161 -5.67 -12.86 1.15
CA GLU A 161 -6.40 -12.07 0.15
C GLU A 161 -5.55 -10.89 -0.35
N LEU A 162 -4.88 -10.16 0.56
CA LEU A 162 -3.98 -9.06 0.17
C LEU A 162 -2.81 -9.56 -0.69
N ARG A 163 -2.26 -10.74 -0.39
CA ARG A 163 -1.23 -11.39 -1.21
C ARG A 163 -1.78 -11.69 -2.61
N ASP A 164 -2.91 -12.39 -2.68
CA ASP A 164 -3.48 -12.84 -3.96
C ASP A 164 -3.92 -11.66 -4.85
N ASP A 165 -4.58 -10.66 -4.27
CA ASP A 165 -4.93 -9.39 -4.92
C ASP A 165 -3.68 -8.67 -5.46
N THR A 166 -2.61 -8.65 -4.67
CA THR A 166 -1.35 -8.00 -5.03
C THR A 166 -0.71 -8.69 -6.23
N ILE A 167 -0.61 -10.02 -6.20
CA ILE A 167 -0.03 -10.80 -7.30
C ILE A 167 -0.83 -10.54 -8.59
N LEU A 168 -2.16 -10.68 -8.55
CA LEU A 168 -3.01 -10.49 -9.72
C LEU A 168 -2.84 -9.10 -10.34
N LEU A 169 -2.88 -8.05 -9.51
CA LEU A 169 -2.76 -6.67 -9.96
C LEU A 169 -1.34 -6.35 -10.48
N CYS A 170 -0.31 -6.90 -9.84
CA CYS A 170 1.07 -6.65 -10.22
C CYS A 170 1.44 -7.33 -11.54
N GLU A 171 1.15 -8.61 -11.70
CA GLU A 171 1.40 -9.35 -12.95
C GLU A 171 0.56 -8.77 -14.10
N GLY A 172 -0.72 -8.51 -13.87
CA GLY A 172 -1.61 -7.98 -14.90
C GLY A 172 -1.28 -6.55 -15.35
N TRP A 173 -0.76 -5.70 -14.46
CA TRP A 173 -0.69 -4.25 -14.72
C TRP A 173 0.57 -3.56 -14.20
N PHE A 174 0.93 -3.77 -12.95
CA PHE A 174 1.86 -2.86 -12.27
C PHE A 174 3.34 -3.18 -12.45
N PHE A 175 3.73 -4.41 -12.76
CA PHE A 175 5.12 -4.72 -13.13
C PHE A 175 5.53 -4.01 -14.42
N ALA A 176 4.72 -4.08 -15.47
CA ALA A 176 4.96 -3.34 -16.71
C ALA A 176 5.07 -1.82 -16.47
N MET A 177 4.22 -1.26 -15.60
CA MET A 177 4.32 0.17 -15.23
C MET A 177 5.60 0.49 -14.45
N ALA A 178 6.04 -0.40 -13.55
CA ALA A 178 7.28 -0.23 -12.79
C ALA A 178 8.51 -0.24 -13.71
N GLU A 179 8.59 -1.19 -14.64
CA GLU A 179 9.65 -1.25 -15.66
C GLU A 179 9.73 0.03 -16.49
N CYS A 180 8.57 0.52 -16.96
CA CYS A 180 8.50 1.76 -17.73
C CYS A 180 9.03 2.96 -16.92
N ALA A 181 8.71 3.04 -15.63
CA ALA A 181 9.17 4.12 -14.76
C ALA A 181 10.68 4.05 -14.46
N VAL A 182 11.25 2.85 -14.34
CA VAL A 182 12.70 2.65 -14.22
C VAL A 182 13.41 3.05 -15.50
N THR A 183 12.89 2.62 -16.65
CA THR A 183 13.43 2.94 -17.98
C THR A 183 13.43 4.45 -18.22
N ALA A 184 12.33 5.14 -17.93
CA ALA A 184 12.23 6.60 -18.02
C ALA A 184 13.25 7.32 -17.13
N ARG A 185 13.48 6.84 -15.91
CA ARG A 185 14.50 7.39 -14.99
C ARG A 185 15.91 7.20 -15.50
N LYS A 186 16.25 6.02 -16.04
CA LYS A 186 17.54 5.76 -16.69
C LYS A 186 17.76 6.72 -17.85
N PHE A 187 16.78 6.87 -18.74
CA PHE A 187 16.85 7.82 -19.85
C PHE A 187 17.08 9.27 -19.40
N MET A 188 16.35 9.74 -18.38
CA MET A 188 16.52 11.10 -17.85
C MET A 188 17.88 11.34 -17.21
N LYS A 189 18.45 10.34 -16.53
CA LYS A 189 19.82 10.40 -15.99
C LYS A 189 20.84 10.50 -17.12
N THR A 190 20.70 9.66 -18.16
CA THR A 190 21.59 9.68 -19.33
C THR A 190 21.49 11.01 -20.08
N LYS A 191 20.29 11.53 -20.32
CA LYS A 191 20.09 12.83 -20.97
C LYS A 191 20.77 13.99 -20.24
N ARG A 192 20.79 13.98 -18.89
CA ARG A 192 21.50 14.99 -18.09
C ARG A 192 23.03 14.89 -18.15
N LEU A 193 23.58 13.74 -18.52
CA LEU A 193 25.03 13.54 -18.62
C LEU A 193 25.56 13.91 -20.02
N TYR A 194 24.70 13.94 -21.03
CA TYR A 194 25.06 14.14 -22.44
C TYR A 194 24.39 15.36 -23.11
N GLY A 195 23.67 16.19 -22.35
CA GLY A 195 23.05 17.43 -22.82
C GLY A 195 23.43 18.61 -21.94
#